data_AF-M5BFS9-F1
#
_entry.id   AF-M5BFS9-F1
#
_cell.length_a   1.000
_cell.length_b   1.000
_cell.length_c   1.000
_cell.angle_alpha   90.00
_cell.angle_beta   90.00
_cell.angle_gamma   90.00
#
_symmetry.space_group_name_H-M   'P 1'
#
loop_
_entity.id
_entity.type
_entity.pdbx_description
1 polymer ?
#
loop_
_entity_poly.entity_id
_entity_poly.type
_entity_poly.pdbx_seq_one_letter_code
_entity_poly.pdbx_strand_id
1 'polypeptide(L)'
;VAWRKFTYWWSSALLIFALFVVFYGMGKQWNNPPWDPADSHPALDICLFIVMLTWIALLEGCQISIVGLQNVNVEAYKESHPRAYAVCNLAHKGPNVERFLVGRQFLLLFNGFLVSRIGGGKQEDFYIGDWHWNVEATQFFWLNATLLMVVIVVPGQLVTQLIAMDKMLGFLNLKFYAYYTVLMP
;
A
#
# COMPACT_ATOMS: atom_id res chain seq x y z
N VAL A 1 24.68 -17.87 6.47
CA VAL A 1 24.83 -16.43 6.17
C VAL A 1 24.67 -16.13 4.67
N ALA A 2 25.29 -16.89 3.76
CA ALA A 2 25.16 -16.70 2.31
C ALA A 2 23.70 -16.81 1.80
N TRP A 3 22.94 -17.80 2.28
CA TRP A 3 21.53 -17.99 1.91
C TRP A 3 20.63 -16.78 2.20
N ARG A 4 20.78 -16.16 3.39
CA ARG A 4 20.01 -14.96 3.76
C ARG A 4 20.33 -13.76 2.85
N LYS A 5 21.61 -13.56 2.53
CA LYS A 5 22.04 -12.49 1.61
C LYS A 5 21.48 -12.71 0.21
N PHE A 6 21.47 -13.95 -0.26
CA PHE A 6 20.87 -14.31 -1.55
C PHE A 6 19.35 -14.02 -1.57
N THR A 7 18.62 -14.39 -0.52
CA THR A 7 17.17 -14.12 -0.43
C THR A 7 16.86 -12.63 -0.47
N TYR A 8 17.66 -11.76 0.18
CA TYR A 8 17.46 -10.32 0.11
C TYR A 8 17.66 -9.78 -1.30
N TRP A 9 18.75 -10.17 -1.96
CA TRP A 9 19.00 -9.78 -3.34
C TRP A 9 17.90 -10.25 -4.30
N TRP A 10 17.48 -11.50 -4.18
CA TRP A 10 16.41 -12.07 -4.98
C TRP A 10 15.08 -11.34 -4.77
N SER A 11 14.71 -11.09 -3.50
CA SER A 11 13.48 -10.38 -3.15
C SER A 11 13.47 -8.94 -3.67
N SER A 12 14.58 -8.22 -3.54
CA SER A 12 14.71 -6.86 -4.08
C SER A 12 14.64 -6.84 -5.60
N ALA A 13 15.30 -7.79 -6.28
CA ALA A 13 15.23 -7.91 -7.73
C ALA A 13 13.80 -8.20 -8.21
N LEU A 14 13.09 -9.12 -7.54
CA LEU A 14 11.70 -9.45 -7.85
C LEU A 14 10.78 -8.23 -7.67
N LEU A 15 10.97 -7.45 -6.59
CA LEU A 15 10.18 -6.24 -6.36
C LEU A 15 10.43 -5.18 -7.44
N ILE A 16 11.70 -4.93 -7.80
CA ILE A 16 12.06 -3.97 -8.86
C ILE A 16 11.45 -4.40 -10.19
N PHE A 17 11.53 -5.69 -10.51
CA PHE A 17 10.92 -6.26 -11.71
C PHE A 17 9.40 -6.11 -11.71
N ALA A 18 8.73 -6.42 -10.60
CA ALA A 18 7.28 -6.28 -10.47
C ALA A 18 6.83 -4.82 -10.62
N LEU A 19 7.54 -3.87 -9.98
CA LEU A 19 7.29 -2.45 -10.13
C LEU A 19 7.45 -2.02 -11.59
N PHE A 20 8.54 -2.41 -12.24
CA PHE A 20 8.78 -2.08 -13.65
C PHE A 20 7.65 -2.58 -14.55
N VAL A 21 7.24 -3.84 -14.41
CA VAL A 21 6.15 -4.43 -15.22
C VAL A 21 4.83 -3.69 -15.00
N VAL A 22 4.47 -3.38 -13.75
CA VAL A 22 3.23 -2.68 -13.41
C VAL A 22 3.23 -1.25 -13.97
N PHE A 23 4.32 -0.49 -13.76
CA PHE A 23 4.42 0.87 -14.30
C PHE A 23 4.51 0.89 -15.83
N TYR A 24 5.21 -0.07 -16.44
CA TYR A 24 5.28 -0.20 -17.89
C TYR A 24 3.91 -0.51 -18.50
N GLY A 25 3.16 -1.44 -17.91
CA GLY A 25 1.80 -1.78 -18.33
C GLY A 25 0.84 -0.60 -18.21
N MET A 26 0.91 0.17 -17.11
CA MET A 26 0.13 1.41 -16.98
C MET A 26 0.56 2.47 -18.00
N GLY A 27 1.86 2.64 -18.24
CA GLY A 27 2.39 3.59 -19.23
C GLY A 27 1.94 3.29 -20.66
N LYS A 28 1.73 2.02 -20.99
CA LYS A 28 1.20 1.55 -22.27
C LYS A 28 -0.33 1.46 -22.33
N GLN A 29 -1.03 1.81 -21.24
CA GLN A 29 -2.49 1.70 -21.10
C GLN A 29 -3.00 0.26 -21.32
N TRP A 30 -2.20 -0.73 -20.93
CA TRP A 30 -2.56 -2.15 -20.97
C TRP A 30 -3.29 -2.62 -19.70
N ASN A 31 -3.55 -1.67 -18.80
CA ASN A 31 -4.27 -1.86 -17.56
C ASN A 31 -5.79 -1.90 -17.78
N ASN A 32 -6.54 -2.21 -16.72
CA ASN A 32 -8.00 -2.34 -16.74
C ASN A 32 -8.69 -1.38 -15.75
N PRO A 33 -8.47 -0.06 -15.85
CA PRO A 33 -9.12 0.89 -14.96
C PRO A 33 -10.65 0.80 -15.08
N PRO A 34 -11.40 1.32 -14.09
CA PRO A 34 -12.85 1.35 -14.14
C PRO A 34 -13.42 2.39 -15.12
N TRP A 35 -12.57 3.28 -15.65
CA TRP A 35 -12.87 4.23 -16.72
C TRP A 35 -12.32 3.74 -18.06
N ASP A 36 -12.71 4.41 -19.16
CA ASP A 36 -12.16 4.10 -20.49
C ASP A 36 -10.68 4.52 -20.57
N PRO A 37 -9.75 3.58 -20.87
CA PRO A 37 -8.33 3.91 -21.05
C PRO A 37 -8.08 4.91 -22.17
N ALA A 38 -8.95 4.97 -23.19
CA ALA A 38 -8.77 5.90 -24.33
C ALA A 38 -8.90 7.37 -23.92
N ASP A 39 -9.69 7.66 -22.89
CA ASP A 39 -9.98 9.02 -22.44
C ASP A 39 -9.05 9.49 -21.31
N SER A 40 -8.20 8.60 -20.78
CA SER A 40 -7.42 8.87 -19.56
C SER A 40 -5.92 8.87 -19.83
N HIS A 41 -5.24 9.94 -19.42
CA HIS A 41 -3.79 10.04 -19.58
C HIS A 41 -3.07 9.04 -18.65
N PRO A 42 -2.06 8.26 -19.13
CA PRO A 42 -1.36 7.26 -18.31
C PRO A 42 -0.79 7.79 -16.99
N ALA A 43 -0.37 9.06 -16.98
CA ALA A 43 0.13 9.73 -15.77
C ALA A 43 -0.94 9.87 -14.67
N LEU A 44 -2.22 10.00 -15.02
CA LEU A 44 -3.31 10.05 -14.05
C LEU A 44 -3.49 8.70 -13.38
N ASP A 45 -3.49 7.61 -14.15
CA ASP A 45 -3.57 6.24 -13.62
C ASP A 45 -2.41 5.95 -12.67
N ILE A 46 -1.18 6.33 -13.06
CA ILE A 46 0.02 6.19 -12.22
C ILE A 46 -0.10 7.02 -10.93
N CYS A 47 -0.57 8.27 -11.03
CA CYS A 47 -0.74 9.14 -9.88
C CYS A 47 -1.78 8.58 -8.91
N LEU A 48 -2.95 8.17 -9.42
CA LEU A 48 -4.01 7.53 -8.64
C LEU A 48 -3.52 6.23 -8.00
N PHE A 49 -2.77 5.42 -8.73
CA PHE A 49 -2.17 4.19 -8.21
C PHE A 49 -1.27 4.47 -7.00
N ILE A 50 -0.36 5.43 -7.10
CA ILE A 50 0.57 5.80 -6.02
C ILE A 50 -0.19 6.36 -4.81
N VAL A 51 -1.20 7.22 -5.04
CA VAL A 51 -2.02 7.80 -3.96
C VAL A 51 -2.77 6.70 -3.22
N MET A 52 -3.41 5.79 -3.93
CA MET A 52 -4.17 4.69 -3.33
C MET A 52 -3.25 3.70 -2.61
N LEU A 53 -2.08 3.37 -3.18
CA LEU A 53 -1.09 2.51 -2.55
C LEU A 53 -0.53 3.15 -1.26
N THR A 54 -0.29 4.47 -1.28
CA THR A 54 0.11 5.22 -0.08
C THR A 54 -0.99 5.16 0.97
N TRP A 55 -2.26 5.28 0.56
CA TRP A 55 -3.38 5.21 1.50
C TRP A 55 -3.50 3.83 2.16
N ILE A 56 -3.35 2.73 1.40
CA ILE A 56 -3.27 1.37 1.95
C ILE A 56 -2.14 1.29 2.98
N ALA A 57 -0.96 1.79 2.63
CA ALA A 57 0.22 1.76 3.51
C ALA A 57 0.00 2.49 4.83
N LEU A 58 -0.73 3.62 4.79
CA LEU A 58 -1.10 4.38 5.98
C LEU A 58 -2.12 3.63 6.85
N LEU A 59 -3.14 3.03 6.24
CA LEU A 59 -4.16 2.28 6.99
C LEU A 59 -3.52 1.10 7.73
N GLU A 60 -2.63 0.35 7.08
CA GLU A 60 -1.86 -0.75 7.69
C GLU A 60 -0.97 -0.30 8.85
N GLY A 61 -0.17 0.74 8.65
CA GLY A 61 0.70 1.25 9.72
C GLY A 61 -0.10 1.83 10.90
N CYS A 62 -1.21 2.52 10.64
CA CYS A 62 -2.05 3.10 11.69
C CYS A 62 -2.70 2.02 12.55
N GLN A 63 -3.16 0.90 11.97
CA GLN A 63 -3.73 -0.21 12.73
C GLN A 63 -2.74 -0.73 13.78
N ILE A 64 -1.53 -1.05 13.35
CA ILE A 64 -0.53 -1.63 14.23
C ILE A 64 -0.15 -0.64 15.33
N SER A 65 0.07 0.63 14.98
CA SER A 65 0.41 1.63 15.98
C SER A 65 -0.71 1.88 16.98
N ILE A 66 -1.97 1.98 16.54
CA ILE A 66 -3.11 2.26 17.43
C ILE A 66 -3.37 1.09 18.37
N VAL A 67 -3.33 -0.16 17.85
CA VAL A 67 -3.54 -1.36 18.66
C VAL A 67 -2.35 -1.59 19.60
N GLY A 68 -1.12 -1.43 19.11
CA GLY A 68 0.10 -1.61 19.91
C GLY A 68 0.23 -0.61 21.06
N LEU A 69 -0.32 0.60 20.90
CA LEU A 69 -0.26 1.65 21.92
C LEU A 69 -1.42 1.63 22.93
N GLN A 70 -2.39 0.69 22.84
CA GLN A 70 -3.55 0.65 23.75
C GLN A 70 -3.16 0.53 25.24
N ASN A 71 -2.06 -0.17 25.53
CA ASN A 71 -1.60 -0.42 26.90
C ASN A 71 -0.48 0.54 27.35
N VAL A 72 -0.10 1.51 26.51
CA VAL A 72 1.01 2.42 26.79
C VAL A 72 0.47 3.74 27.34
N ASN A 73 1.09 4.24 28.42
CA ASN A 73 0.75 5.58 28.92
C ASN A 73 1.25 6.65 27.94
N VAL A 74 0.36 7.09 27.06
CA VAL A 74 0.62 8.11 26.03
C VAL A 74 0.78 9.52 26.60
N GLU A 75 0.35 9.79 27.85
CA GLU A 75 0.51 11.12 28.47
C GLU A 75 1.98 11.51 28.66
N ALA A 76 2.84 10.53 28.95
CA ALA A 76 4.29 10.74 29.08
C ALA A 76 4.95 11.28 27.79
N TYR A 77 4.31 11.07 26.64
CA TYR A 77 4.85 11.46 25.33
C TYR A 77 4.24 12.74 24.77
N LYS A 78 3.39 13.43 25.55
CA LYS A 78 2.66 14.63 25.11
C LYS A 78 3.56 15.74 24.56
N GLU A 79 4.71 15.99 25.19
CA GLU A 79 5.64 17.05 24.76
C GLU A 79 6.52 16.61 23.59
N SER A 80 6.92 15.34 23.55
CA SER A 80 7.79 14.81 22.49
C SER A 80 7.06 14.53 21.18
N HIS A 81 5.83 14.02 21.24
CA HIS A 81 5.04 13.57 20.09
C HIS A 81 3.57 14.05 20.21
N PRO A 82 3.32 15.37 20.10
CA PRO A 82 2.00 15.95 20.39
C PRO A 82 0.89 15.45 19.46
N ARG A 83 1.20 15.08 18.20
CA ARG A 83 0.19 14.55 17.27
C ARG A 83 -0.13 13.08 17.55
N ALA A 84 0.89 12.27 17.85
CA ALA A 84 0.65 10.90 18.27
C ALA A 84 -0.20 10.86 19.54
N TYR A 85 0.06 11.78 20.48
CA TYR A 85 -0.80 11.96 21.66
C TYR A 85 -2.25 12.30 21.28
N ALA A 86 -2.47 13.26 20.38
CA ALA A 86 -3.82 13.61 19.93
C ALA A 86 -4.55 12.43 19.25
N VAL A 87 -3.84 11.69 18.40
CA VAL A 87 -4.35 10.48 17.74
C VAL A 87 -4.72 9.41 18.77
N CYS A 88 -3.81 9.06 19.67
CA CYS A 88 -4.06 8.02 20.67
C CYS A 88 -5.15 8.43 21.66
N ASN A 89 -5.17 9.69 22.10
CA ASN A 89 -6.21 10.20 22.98
C ASN A 89 -7.60 10.16 22.32
N LEU A 90 -7.69 10.35 21.00
CA LEU A 90 -8.94 10.21 20.26
C LEU A 90 -9.31 8.74 20.02
N ALA A 91 -8.34 7.93 19.57
CA ALA A 91 -8.54 6.53 19.21
C ALA A 91 -8.88 5.66 20.44
N HIS A 92 -8.19 5.87 21.57
CA HIS A 92 -8.38 5.10 22.80
C HIS A 92 -9.50 5.63 23.70
N LYS A 93 -10.20 6.69 23.27
CA LYS A 93 -11.37 7.19 24.00
C LYS A 93 -12.60 6.33 23.72
N GLY A 94 -13.01 5.54 24.71
CA GLY A 94 -14.21 4.70 24.62
C GLY A 94 -14.13 3.67 23.49
N PRO A 95 -15.22 3.43 22.72
CA PRO A 95 -15.26 2.39 21.68
C PRO A 95 -14.63 2.82 20.34
N ASN A 96 -13.83 3.89 20.32
CA ASN A 96 -13.30 4.45 19.06
C ASN A 96 -12.31 3.52 18.35
N VAL A 97 -11.53 2.70 19.07
CA VAL A 97 -10.63 1.72 18.43
C VAL A 97 -11.43 0.69 17.62
N GLU A 98 -12.52 0.15 18.18
CA GLU A 98 -13.34 -0.84 17.48
C GLU A 98 -13.97 -0.24 16.22
N ARG A 99 -14.51 0.98 16.32
CA ARG A 99 -15.06 1.73 15.18
C ARG A 99 -13.99 1.97 14.10
N PHE A 100 -12.79 2.34 14.53
CA PHE A 100 -11.65 2.52 13.64
C PHE A 100 -11.28 1.21 12.92
N LEU A 101 -11.18 0.09 13.64
CA LEU A 101 -10.84 -1.22 13.05
C LEU A 101 -11.84 -1.64 11.97
N VAL A 102 -13.14 -1.45 12.22
CA VAL A 102 -14.21 -1.77 11.25
C VAL A 102 -14.17 -0.82 10.05
N GLY A 103 -14.13 0.49 10.28
CA GLY A 103 -14.14 1.48 9.19
C GLY A 103 -12.90 1.38 8.31
N ARG A 104 -11.73 1.15 8.91
CA ARG A 104 -10.48 0.89 8.20
C ARG A 104 -10.58 -0.31 7.27
N GLN A 105 -11.12 -1.44 7.74
CA GLN A 105 -11.19 -2.66 6.93
C GLN A 105 -11.99 -2.44 5.64
N PHE A 106 -13.07 -1.66 5.72
CA PHE A 106 -13.83 -1.25 4.54
C PHE A 106 -12.96 -0.41 3.57
N LEU A 107 -12.29 0.63 4.07
CA LEU A 107 -11.42 1.49 3.25
C LEU A 107 -10.24 0.72 2.63
N LEU A 108 -9.67 -0.23 3.36
CA LEU A 108 -8.60 -1.09 2.87
C LEU A 108 -9.07 -1.96 1.70
N LEU A 109 -10.24 -2.58 1.82
CA LEU A 109 -10.83 -3.39 0.74
C LEU A 109 -11.20 -2.55 -0.48
N PHE A 110 -11.79 -1.37 -0.24
CA PHE A 110 -12.14 -0.42 -1.30
C PHE A 110 -10.89 0.03 -2.09
N ASN A 111 -9.86 0.49 -1.39
CA ASN A 111 -8.60 0.89 -2.02
C ASN A 111 -7.90 -0.30 -2.70
N GLY A 112 -7.88 -1.48 -2.06
CA GLY A 112 -7.32 -2.69 -2.65
C GLY A 112 -7.99 -3.08 -3.96
N PHE A 113 -9.33 -2.99 -4.03
CA PHE A 113 -10.07 -3.22 -5.26
C PHE A 113 -9.73 -2.19 -6.34
N LEU A 114 -9.75 -0.89 -6.00
CA LEU A 114 -9.39 0.16 -6.95
C LEU A 114 -7.98 0.01 -7.50
N VAL A 115 -6.99 -0.25 -6.65
CA VAL A 115 -5.59 -0.49 -7.05
C VAL A 115 -5.49 -1.73 -7.92
N SER A 116 -6.22 -2.79 -7.61
CA SER A 116 -6.28 -4.01 -8.43
C SER A 116 -6.89 -3.76 -9.81
N ARG A 117 -7.84 -2.82 -9.94
CA ARG A 117 -8.40 -2.44 -11.25
C ARG A 117 -7.42 -1.57 -12.03
N ILE A 118 -6.88 -0.53 -11.40
CA ILE A 118 -5.97 0.43 -12.04
C ILE A 118 -4.65 -0.22 -12.47
N GLY A 119 -4.11 -1.15 -11.67
CA GLY A 119 -2.87 -1.85 -11.99
C GLY A 119 -3.06 -3.21 -12.66
N GLY A 120 -4.29 -3.70 -12.79
CA GLY A 120 -4.61 -5.03 -13.29
C GLY A 120 -4.47 -5.12 -14.81
N GLY A 121 -3.88 -6.22 -15.30
CA GLY A 121 -3.64 -6.42 -16.71
C GLY A 121 -4.89 -6.76 -17.52
N LYS A 122 -5.03 -6.17 -18.70
CA LYS A 122 -6.06 -6.50 -19.71
C LYS A 122 -5.45 -7.10 -20.98
N GLN A 123 -4.24 -6.68 -21.34
CA GLN A 123 -3.58 -7.09 -22.58
C GLN A 123 -3.09 -8.54 -22.52
N GLU A 124 -3.47 -9.36 -23.51
CA GLU A 124 -3.11 -10.78 -23.61
C GLU A 124 -1.72 -11.02 -24.21
N ASP A 125 -1.21 -10.10 -25.04
CA ASP A 125 0.16 -10.13 -25.57
C ASP A 125 1.01 -9.06 -24.89
N PHE A 126 1.67 -9.45 -23.80
CA PHE A 126 2.55 -8.57 -23.04
C PHE A 126 3.99 -8.65 -23.58
N TYR A 127 4.56 -7.50 -23.93
CA TYR A 127 5.92 -7.41 -24.45
C TYR A 127 6.67 -6.17 -23.97
N ILE A 128 8.00 -6.30 -23.84
CA ILE A 128 8.91 -5.21 -23.47
C ILE A 128 9.96 -5.08 -24.57
N GLY A 129 9.80 -4.10 -25.46
CA GLY A 129 10.63 -4.01 -26.67
C GLY A 129 10.47 -5.28 -27.52
N ASP A 130 11.58 -5.97 -27.81
CA ASP A 130 11.57 -7.23 -28.57
C ASP A 130 11.30 -8.46 -27.69
N TRP A 131 11.16 -8.29 -26.37
CA TRP A 131 10.92 -9.39 -25.44
C TRP A 131 9.42 -9.64 -25.27
N HIS A 132 8.89 -10.62 -26.00
CA HIS A 132 7.53 -11.13 -25.84
C HIS A 132 7.46 -12.19 -24.77
N TRP A 133 6.44 -12.11 -23.91
CA TRP A 133 6.15 -13.14 -22.94
C TRP A 133 5.32 -14.26 -23.57
N ASN A 134 5.56 -15.50 -23.13
CA ASN A 134 4.69 -16.61 -23.48
C ASN A 134 3.31 -16.40 -22.83
N VAL A 135 2.26 -16.97 -23.43
CA VAL A 135 0.87 -16.92 -22.97
C VAL A 135 0.75 -17.30 -21.50
N GLU A 136 1.42 -18.37 -21.06
CA GLU A 136 1.40 -18.80 -19.66
C GLU A 136 2.02 -17.75 -18.71
N ALA A 137 3.11 -17.12 -19.13
CA ALA A 137 3.78 -16.08 -18.35
C ALA A 137 2.91 -14.82 -18.28
N THR A 138 2.32 -14.39 -19.39
CA THR A 138 1.38 -13.25 -19.41
C THR A 138 0.16 -13.53 -18.56
N GLN A 139 -0.41 -14.73 -18.65
CA GLN A 139 -1.56 -15.11 -17.86
C GLN A 139 -1.24 -15.11 -16.36
N PHE A 140 -0.15 -15.75 -15.95
CA PHE A 140 0.20 -15.87 -14.55
C PHE A 140 0.68 -14.54 -13.94
N PHE A 141 1.64 -13.87 -14.58
CA PHE A 141 2.28 -12.69 -14.00
C PHE A 141 1.48 -11.40 -14.18
N TRP A 142 0.80 -11.25 -15.31
CA TRP A 142 0.11 -10.01 -15.70
C TRP A 142 -1.41 -10.09 -15.52
N LEU A 143 -2.09 -10.99 -16.22
CA LEU A 143 -3.56 -11.07 -16.22
C LEU A 143 -4.13 -11.49 -14.85
N ASN A 144 -3.49 -12.46 -14.19
CA ASN A 144 -3.85 -12.87 -12.82
C ASN A 144 -3.32 -11.92 -11.73
N ALA A 145 -2.69 -10.81 -12.11
CA ALA A 145 -2.19 -9.78 -11.19
C ALA A 145 -1.17 -10.28 -10.15
N THR A 146 -0.44 -11.37 -10.42
CA THR A 146 0.56 -11.90 -9.46
C THR A 146 1.67 -10.89 -9.16
N LEU A 147 2.22 -10.22 -10.18
CA LEU A 147 3.25 -9.19 -9.96
C LEU A 147 2.66 -7.95 -9.29
N LEU A 148 1.42 -7.60 -9.63
CA LEU A 148 0.72 -6.51 -8.96
C LEU A 148 0.50 -6.79 -7.47
N MET A 149 0.15 -8.03 -7.11
CA MET A 149 -0.01 -8.43 -5.72
C MET A 149 1.29 -8.25 -4.93
N VAL A 150 2.44 -8.56 -5.51
CA VAL A 150 3.75 -8.28 -4.90
C VAL A 150 3.93 -6.78 -4.64
N VAL A 151 3.55 -5.93 -5.59
CA VAL A 151 3.61 -4.47 -5.45
C VAL A 151 2.61 -3.94 -4.41
N ILE A 152 1.42 -4.52 -4.27
CA ILE A 152 0.47 -4.08 -3.24
C ILE A 152 0.94 -4.51 -1.86
N VAL A 153 1.33 -5.76 -1.70
CA VAL A 153 1.64 -6.34 -0.39
C VAL A 153 2.96 -5.83 0.16
N VAL A 154 4.02 -5.76 -0.66
CA VAL A 154 5.37 -5.45 -0.15
C VAL A 154 5.49 -3.97 0.22
N PRO A 155 5.52 -3.01 -0.74
CA PRO A 155 5.63 -1.59 -0.39
C PRO A 155 4.31 -1.02 0.16
N GLY A 156 3.15 -1.56 -0.23
CA GLY A 156 1.86 -1.03 0.19
C GLY A 156 1.38 -1.52 1.55
N GLN A 157 1.86 -2.65 2.09
CA GLN A 157 1.43 -3.15 3.40
C GLN A 157 2.61 -3.46 4.31
N LEU A 158 3.44 -4.43 3.95
CA LEU A 158 4.47 -5.00 4.83
C LEU A 158 5.50 -3.96 5.32
N VAL A 159 5.96 -3.07 4.44
CA VAL A 159 6.98 -2.06 4.80
C VAL A 159 6.46 -1.13 5.89
N THR A 160 5.25 -0.60 5.77
CA THR A 160 4.69 0.30 6.78
C THR A 160 4.30 -0.43 8.05
N GLN A 161 3.88 -1.70 7.96
CA GLN A 161 3.65 -2.53 9.13
C GLN A 161 4.93 -2.72 9.96
N LEU A 162 6.06 -3.00 9.31
CA LEU A 162 7.36 -3.14 9.98
C LEU A 162 7.81 -1.83 10.63
N ILE A 163 7.69 -0.71 9.92
CA ILE A 163 8.04 0.62 10.46
C ILE A 163 7.15 0.97 11.65
N ALA A 164 5.85 0.68 11.55
CA ALA A 164 4.90 0.91 12.63
C ALA A 164 5.23 0.06 13.86
N MET A 165 5.60 -1.21 13.71
CA MET A 165 5.99 -2.06 14.85
C MET A 165 7.24 -1.54 15.58
N ASP A 166 8.25 -1.04 14.86
CA ASP A 166 9.48 -0.53 15.49
C ASP A 166 9.29 0.86 16.12
N LYS A 167 8.53 1.74 15.45
CA LYS A 167 8.37 3.15 15.83
C LYS A 167 6.91 3.60 15.81
N MET A 168 6.07 2.96 16.62
CA MET A 168 4.63 3.22 16.69
C MET A 168 4.28 4.71 16.88
N LEU A 169 4.86 5.35 17.91
CA LEU A 169 4.64 6.77 18.22
C LEU A 169 5.19 7.70 17.12
N GLY A 170 6.36 7.37 16.57
CA GLY A 170 6.96 8.14 15.47
C GLY A 170 6.09 8.12 14.22
N PHE A 171 5.56 6.94 13.88
CA PHE A 171 4.65 6.75 12.74
C PHE A 171 3.37 7.59 12.89
N LEU A 172 2.73 7.56 14.07
CA LEU A 172 1.52 8.37 14.32
C LEU A 172 1.78 9.88 14.39
N ASN A 173 3.02 10.29 14.66
CA ASN A 173 3.40 11.70 14.73
C ASN A 173 3.71 12.32 13.36
N LEU A 174 3.76 11.51 12.29
CA LEU A 174 4.02 11.98 10.93
C LEU A 174 3.03 13.07 10.53
N LYS A 175 3.56 14.15 9.94
CA LYS A 175 2.77 15.31 9.50
C LYS A 175 1.85 14.89 8.35
N PHE A 176 0.55 15.15 8.49
CA PHE A 176 -0.53 14.88 7.51
C PHE A 176 -1.07 13.45 7.35
N TYR A 177 -0.57 12.44 8.07
CA TYR A 177 -0.78 11.05 7.63
C TYR A 177 -1.64 10.12 8.50
N ALA A 178 -1.65 10.26 9.83
CA ALA A 178 -2.48 9.40 10.70
C ALA A 178 -3.73 10.14 11.20
N TYR A 179 -3.57 11.41 11.55
CA TYR A 179 -4.65 12.19 12.18
C TYR A 179 -5.70 12.68 11.17
N TYR A 180 -5.28 13.20 10.01
CA TYR A 180 -6.17 13.87 9.05
C TYR A 180 -6.77 12.96 7.98
N THR A 181 -6.12 11.85 7.65
CA THR A 181 -6.51 10.97 6.53
C THR A 181 -7.14 9.65 6.99
N VAL A 182 -7.02 9.33 8.28
CA VAL A 182 -7.40 8.02 8.81
C VAL A 182 -8.33 8.13 10.02
N LEU A 183 -8.07 9.08 10.94
CA LEU A 183 -8.85 9.19 12.19
C LEU A 183 -9.95 10.25 12.20
N MET A 184 -9.80 11.35 11.45
CA MET A 184 -10.87 12.33 11.20
C MET A 184 -11.39 12.13 9.77
N PRO A 185 -12.32 11.19 9.52
CA PRO A 185 -13.10 11.22 8.29
C PRO A 185 -14.01 12.46 8.25
#